data_AF-A0A832FLV0-F1
#
_entry.id   AF-A0A832FLV0-F1
#
_cell.length_a   1.000
_cell.length_b   1.000
_cell.length_c   1.000
_cell.angle_alpha   90.00
_cell.angle_beta   90.00
_cell.angle_gamma   90.00
#
_symmetry.space_group_name_H-M   'P 1'
#
loop_
_entity.id
_entity.type
_entity.pdbx_description
1 polymer ?
#
loop_
_entity_poly.entity_id
_entity_poly.type
_entity_poly.pdbx_seq_one_letter_code
_entity_poly.pdbx_strand_id
1 'polypeptide(L)'
;MQYLSSRGHKVFAINFPHKQGDGYYWAKQIHDAIQVVKSRTGADKVDVIGWSKGAFAARMYVSSVRESWGTAYAGDVRRLILLGNPNGGYDYPFRHGWYHDFSIFPECGGFVNAPSPHTKMICWGLWRNHPELSIYKTSVGDFFPGQKQMLARWDDVYPLPTWEQDWYTTYYGGLGFYTYGYGINYAMNQGSLVNTIRSAGIPGSVATYLLCGDTNDIPTIHNEHTGPSDGVVFIASCTDTTGIGSVAGNVVMNGLNHLKLGWAEAAMAQINAWLQ
;
A
#
# COMPACT_ATOMS: atom_id res chain seq x y z
N MET A 1 5.25 9.06 15.95
CA MET A 1 6.59 9.60 16.32
C MET A 1 6.61 10.20 17.72
N GLN A 2 5.96 11.36 17.96
CA GLN A 2 5.99 12.08 19.26
C GLN A 2 5.58 11.19 20.45
N TYR A 3 4.51 10.42 20.30
CA TYR A 3 4.03 9.48 21.32
C TYR A 3 5.11 8.48 21.77
N LEU A 4 5.83 7.88 20.83
CA LEU A 4 6.90 6.90 21.13
C LEU A 4 8.13 7.59 21.76
N SER A 5 8.51 8.76 21.23
CA SER A 5 9.62 9.52 21.80
C SER A 5 9.36 9.96 23.24
N SER A 6 8.15 10.40 23.57
CA SER A 6 7.74 10.74 24.94
C SER A 6 7.80 9.56 25.92
N ARG A 7 7.88 8.33 25.40
CA ARG A 7 7.97 7.07 26.17
C ARG A 7 9.39 6.48 26.16
N GLY A 8 10.39 7.26 25.75
CA GLY A 8 11.80 6.89 25.85
C GLY A 8 12.38 6.17 24.63
N HIS A 9 11.60 5.95 23.57
CA HIS A 9 12.12 5.36 22.34
C HIS A 9 12.99 6.37 21.56
N LYS A 10 14.13 5.91 21.04
CA LYS A 10 14.92 6.66 20.04
C LYS A 10 14.27 6.44 18.66
N VAL A 11 13.50 7.43 18.19
CA VAL A 11 12.69 7.29 16.99
C VAL A 11 13.29 8.08 15.83
N PHE A 12 13.42 7.44 14.67
CA PHE A 12 13.90 8.03 13.43
C PHE A 12 12.80 7.95 12.37
N ALA A 13 12.63 9.02 11.60
CA ALA A 13 11.72 9.02 10.45
C ALA A 13 12.54 9.08 9.17
N ILE A 14 12.11 8.33 8.16
CA ILE A 14 12.62 8.42 6.80
C ILE A 14 11.52 8.97 5.91
N ASN A 15 11.91 9.76 4.91
CA ASN A 15 11.00 10.21 3.87
C ASN A 15 11.43 9.64 2.53
N PHE A 16 10.48 9.29 1.68
CA PHE A 16 10.76 8.79 0.35
C PHE A 16 10.61 9.92 -0.68
N PRO A 17 11.47 10.00 -1.72
CA PRO A 17 11.45 11.10 -2.68
C PRO A 17 10.12 11.29 -3.43
N HIS A 18 9.39 10.20 -3.68
CA HIS A 18 8.14 10.23 -4.43
C HIS A 18 7.12 9.29 -3.81
N LYS A 19 5.96 9.79 -3.38
CA LYS A 19 4.93 9.00 -2.66
C LYS A 19 4.44 7.76 -3.44
N GLN A 20 4.41 7.82 -4.78
CA GLN A 20 4.04 6.70 -5.65
C GLN A 20 5.24 5.92 -6.21
N GLY A 21 6.45 6.25 -5.75
CA GLY A 21 7.71 5.73 -6.27
C GLY A 21 7.85 4.22 -6.11
N ASP A 22 8.82 3.66 -6.82
CA ASP A 22 9.06 2.22 -6.91
C ASP A 22 9.53 1.63 -5.57
N GLY A 23 8.88 0.53 -5.16
CA GLY A 23 9.14 -0.22 -3.94
C GLY A 23 10.54 -0.81 -3.85
N TYR A 24 11.20 -1.11 -4.97
CA TYR A 24 12.59 -1.60 -4.96
C TYR A 24 13.57 -0.52 -4.46
N TYR A 25 13.37 0.72 -4.90
CA TYR A 25 14.16 1.84 -4.41
C TYR A 25 13.83 2.15 -2.95
N TRP A 26 12.56 2.05 -2.56
CA TRP A 26 12.15 2.26 -1.17
C TRP A 26 12.74 1.19 -0.24
N ALA A 27 12.75 -0.08 -0.65
CA ALA A 27 13.37 -1.18 0.10
C ALA A 27 14.89 -0.95 0.28
N LYS A 28 15.58 -0.53 -0.79
CA LYS A 28 16.99 -0.12 -0.68
C LYS A 28 17.19 1.07 0.26
N GLN A 29 16.34 2.08 0.16
CA GLN A 29 16.44 3.27 1.02
C GLN A 29 16.19 2.93 2.50
N ILE A 30 15.31 1.98 2.79
CA ILE A 30 15.10 1.44 4.14
C ILE A 30 16.40 0.82 4.65
N HIS A 31 17.05 -0.04 3.87
CA HIS A 31 18.35 -0.62 4.25
C HIS A 31 19.40 0.46 4.55
N ASP A 32 19.57 1.42 3.63
CA ASP A 32 20.56 2.48 3.75
C ASP A 32 20.31 3.34 5.02
N ALA A 33 19.03 3.63 5.31
CA ALA A 33 18.65 4.33 6.54
C ALA A 33 18.93 3.53 7.81
N ILE A 34 18.71 2.21 7.80
CA ILE A 34 19.04 1.34 8.93
C ILE A 34 20.54 1.39 9.24
N GLN A 35 21.41 1.40 8.22
CA GLN A 35 22.86 1.51 8.46
C GLN A 35 23.23 2.82 9.14
N VAL A 36 22.62 3.93 8.73
CA VAL A 36 22.81 5.23 9.38
C VAL A 36 22.31 5.18 10.82
N VAL A 37 21.10 4.67 11.08
CA VAL A 37 20.56 4.56 12.44
C VAL A 37 21.44 3.71 13.34
N LYS A 38 21.91 2.55 12.86
CA LYS A 38 22.82 1.68 13.61
C LYS A 38 24.13 2.38 13.94
N SER A 39 24.76 3.04 12.96
CA SER A 39 26.00 3.79 13.21
C SER A 39 25.84 4.93 14.23
N ARG A 40 24.67 5.56 14.29
CA ARG A 40 24.36 6.65 15.23
C ARG A 40 24.01 6.17 16.63
N THR A 41 23.47 4.96 16.75
CA THR A 41 22.92 4.45 18.01
C THR A 41 23.77 3.37 18.67
N GLY A 42 24.66 2.72 17.90
CA GLY A 42 25.41 1.54 18.32
C GLY A 42 24.57 0.26 18.38
N ALA A 43 23.33 0.28 17.89
CA ALA A 43 22.45 -0.90 17.90
C ALA A 43 22.82 -1.89 16.79
N ASP A 44 22.78 -3.19 17.09
CA ASP A 44 23.01 -4.25 16.09
C ASP A 44 21.81 -4.47 15.17
N LYS A 45 20.60 -4.24 15.70
CA LYS A 45 19.32 -4.36 14.99
C LYS A 45 18.40 -3.20 15.34
N VAL A 46 17.42 -2.95 14.48
CA VAL A 46 16.36 -1.96 14.70
C VAL A 46 14.97 -2.60 14.68
N ASP A 47 13.98 -1.88 15.20
CA ASP A 47 12.57 -2.18 14.94
C ASP A 47 12.08 -1.28 13.81
N VAL A 48 11.43 -1.86 12.81
CA VAL A 48 10.91 -1.14 11.63
C VAL A 48 9.39 -1.07 11.71
N ILE A 49 8.86 0.14 11.61
CA ILE A 49 7.42 0.40 11.57
C ILE A 49 7.10 1.01 10.22
N GLY A 50 6.32 0.30 9.42
CA GLY A 50 5.85 0.78 8.13
C GLY A 50 4.34 0.98 8.15
N TRP A 51 3.87 1.95 7.37
CA TRP A 51 2.44 2.23 7.18
C TRP A 51 2.07 2.17 5.71
N SER A 52 0.95 1.52 5.38
CA SER A 52 0.41 1.44 4.02
C SER A 52 1.48 0.94 3.03
N LYS A 53 1.70 1.67 1.93
CA LYS A 53 2.77 1.42 0.96
C LYS A 53 4.17 1.35 1.58
N GLY A 54 4.44 2.14 2.63
CA GLY A 54 5.70 2.07 3.36
C GLY A 54 5.86 0.75 4.12
N ALA A 55 4.77 0.17 4.61
CA ALA A 55 4.75 -1.17 5.19
C ALA A 55 5.06 -2.24 4.13
N PHE A 56 4.52 -2.08 2.93
CA PHE A 56 4.78 -3.00 1.82
C PHE A 56 6.26 -2.99 1.43
N ALA A 57 6.87 -1.81 1.33
CA ALA A 57 8.31 -1.66 1.06
C ALA A 57 9.19 -2.18 2.21
N ALA A 58 8.78 -2.00 3.47
CA ALA A 58 9.47 -2.58 4.62
C ALA A 58 9.43 -4.12 4.58
N ARG A 59 8.28 -4.69 4.24
CA ARG A 59 8.13 -6.12 4.00
C ARG A 59 9.01 -6.59 2.84
N MET A 60 9.05 -5.85 1.72
CA MET A 60 9.96 -6.15 0.58
C MET A 60 11.42 -6.26 1.03
N TYR A 61 11.89 -5.27 1.81
CA TYR A 61 13.27 -5.28 2.31
C TYR A 61 13.56 -6.53 3.15
N VAL A 62 12.72 -6.80 4.16
CA VAL A 62 12.90 -7.95 5.07
C VAL A 62 12.76 -9.28 4.33
N SER A 63 11.96 -9.34 3.27
CA SER A 63 11.82 -10.50 2.39
C SER A 63 12.90 -10.64 1.33
N SER A 64 13.91 -9.75 1.31
CA SER A 64 14.93 -9.72 0.25
C SER A 64 14.36 -9.63 -1.17
N VAL A 65 13.16 -9.05 -1.34
CA VAL A 65 12.60 -8.77 -2.66
C VAL A 65 13.22 -7.50 -3.21
N ARG A 66 14.03 -7.67 -4.25
CA ARG A 66 14.87 -6.62 -4.81
C ARG A 66 15.19 -6.90 -6.27
N GLU A 67 15.56 -5.85 -6.98
CA GLU A 67 16.27 -5.98 -8.24
C GLU A 67 17.72 -6.45 -8.04
N SER A 68 18.40 -6.79 -9.14
CA SER A 68 19.80 -7.24 -9.13
C SER A 68 20.76 -6.23 -8.51
N TRP A 69 20.48 -4.93 -8.69
CA TRP A 69 21.23 -3.81 -8.12
C TRP A 69 20.84 -3.46 -6.68
N GLY A 70 19.73 -4.03 -6.17
CA GLY A 70 19.24 -3.75 -4.81
C GLY A 70 20.02 -4.48 -3.73
N THR A 71 19.79 -4.11 -2.47
CA THR A 71 20.43 -4.75 -1.32
C THR A 71 19.54 -5.84 -0.72
N ALA A 72 20.10 -7.04 -0.47
CA ALA A 72 19.39 -8.11 0.22
C ALA A 72 19.14 -7.76 1.70
N TYR A 73 18.22 -8.46 2.35
CA TYR A 73 18.01 -8.29 3.79
C TYR A 73 19.31 -8.59 4.55
N ALA A 74 19.72 -7.68 5.42
CA ALA A 74 21.01 -7.76 6.11
C ALA A 74 20.92 -8.41 7.51
N GLY A 75 19.76 -8.95 7.89
CA GLY A 75 19.56 -9.53 9.22
C GLY A 75 19.49 -8.50 10.35
N ASP A 76 19.28 -7.23 10.02
CA ASP A 76 19.38 -6.06 10.90
C ASP A 76 18.03 -5.54 11.42
N VAL A 77 16.94 -6.27 11.17
CA VAL A 77 15.61 -5.99 11.72
C VAL A 77 15.29 -7.01 12.82
N ARG A 78 14.89 -6.52 13.99
CA ARG A 78 14.43 -7.33 15.12
C ARG A 78 12.92 -7.52 15.08
N ARG A 79 12.17 -6.41 14.98
CA ARG A 79 10.71 -6.41 14.85
C ARG A 79 10.30 -5.67 13.58
N LEU A 80 9.30 -6.21 12.90
CA LEU A 80 8.66 -5.58 11.76
C LEU A 80 7.18 -5.35 12.08
N ILE A 81 6.77 -4.08 12.16
CA ILE A 81 5.39 -3.69 12.46
C ILE A 81 4.75 -3.12 11.19
N LEU A 82 3.71 -3.78 10.71
CA LEU A 82 3.04 -3.52 9.44
C LEU A 82 1.65 -2.92 9.71
N LEU A 83 1.52 -1.59 9.56
CA LEU A 83 0.28 -0.86 9.80
C LEU A 83 -0.52 -0.71 8.50
N GLY A 84 -1.72 -1.26 8.40
CA GLY A 84 -2.57 -1.19 7.21
C GLY A 84 -1.86 -1.71 5.96
N ASN A 85 -0.96 -2.68 6.11
CA ASN A 85 -0.19 -3.21 4.99
C ASN A 85 -1.09 -4.07 4.09
N PRO A 86 -1.10 -3.89 2.76
CA PRO A 86 -1.78 -4.83 1.87
C PRO A 86 -0.97 -6.14 1.75
N ASN A 87 -0.95 -6.98 2.80
CA ASN A 87 -0.17 -8.23 2.82
C ASN A 87 -0.60 -9.21 1.72
N GLY A 88 -1.91 -9.26 1.44
CA GLY A 88 -2.50 -9.99 0.32
C GLY A 88 -2.66 -9.15 -0.96
N GLY A 89 -2.12 -7.94 -0.99
CA GLY A 89 -2.35 -6.97 -2.07
C GLY A 89 -3.71 -6.28 -1.99
N TYR A 90 -4.02 -5.42 -2.95
CA TYR A 90 -5.27 -4.64 -2.98
C TYR A 90 -5.71 -4.39 -4.44
N ASP A 91 -7.00 -4.14 -4.64
CA ASP A 91 -7.59 -3.77 -5.95
C ASP A 91 -8.34 -2.43 -5.91
N TYR A 92 -8.21 -1.66 -4.81
CA TYR A 92 -8.93 -0.41 -4.58
C TYR A 92 -9.01 0.53 -5.80
N PRO A 93 -7.91 0.82 -6.55
CA PRO A 93 -8.01 1.73 -7.71
C PRO A 93 -8.96 1.22 -8.79
N PHE A 94 -9.18 -0.09 -8.91
CA PHE A 94 -9.98 -0.73 -9.95
C PHE A 94 -11.42 -1.04 -9.50
N ARG A 95 -11.72 -0.86 -8.22
CA ARG A 95 -12.97 -1.37 -7.63
C ARG A 95 -14.16 -0.43 -7.81
N HIS A 96 -13.88 0.87 -7.90
CA HIS A 96 -14.87 1.91 -7.71
C HIS A 96 -15.24 2.66 -8.99
N GLY A 97 -15.50 1.88 -10.05
CA GLY A 97 -15.95 2.37 -11.36
C GLY A 97 -15.21 3.62 -11.82
N TRP A 98 -15.96 4.57 -12.37
CA TRP A 98 -15.44 5.88 -12.77
C TRP A 98 -15.26 6.89 -11.63
N TYR A 99 -15.78 6.64 -10.43
CA TYR A 99 -15.90 7.70 -9.41
C TYR A 99 -14.52 8.14 -8.88
N HIS A 100 -13.62 7.16 -8.69
CA HIS A 100 -12.25 7.41 -8.21
C HIS A 100 -11.50 8.43 -9.07
N ASP A 101 -11.75 8.44 -10.39
CA ASP A 101 -11.08 9.34 -11.34
C ASP A 101 -11.45 10.81 -11.17
N PHE A 102 -12.63 11.15 -10.64
CA PHE A 102 -13.01 12.55 -10.41
C PHE A 102 -12.05 13.25 -9.45
N SER A 103 -11.44 12.50 -8.54
CA SER A 103 -10.43 13.04 -7.63
C SER A 103 -9.07 13.26 -8.30
N ILE A 104 -8.83 12.65 -9.46
CA ILE A 104 -7.53 12.57 -10.14
C ILE A 104 -7.45 13.45 -11.39
N PHE A 105 -8.46 13.40 -12.27
CA PHE A 105 -8.46 14.10 -13.55
C PHE A 105 -8.65 15.61 -13.36
N PRO A 106 -7.66 16.46 -13.72
CA PRO A 106 -7.73 17.90 -13.45
C PRO A 106 -8.94 18.59 -14.09
N GLU A 107 -9.30 18.22 -15.32
CA GLU A 107 -10.44 18.80 -16.03
C GLU A 107 -11.80 18.41 -15.43
N CYS A 108 -11.82 17.35 -14.61
CA CYS A 108 -12.96 16.92 -13.82
C CYS A 108 -12.99 17.57 -12.42
N GLY A 109 -12.03 18.44 -12.10
CA GLY A 109 -11.87 19.05 -10.78
C GLY A 109 -10.95 18.29 -9.84
N GLY A 110 -10.26 17.25 -10.33
CA GLY A 110 -9.33 16.43 -9.57
C GLY A 110 -8.02 17.14 -9.23
N PHE A 111 -7.49 16.85 -8.04
CA PHE A 111 -6.22 17.39 -7.54
C PHE A 111 -5.43 16.37 -6.70
N VAL A 112 -5.98 15.16 -6.53
CA VAL A 112 -5.36 14.09 -5.77
C VAL A 112 -4.33 13.42 -6.66
N ASN A 113 -3.07 13.45 -6.24
CA ASN A 113 -2.04 12.61 -6.86
C ASN A 113 -2.21 11.16 -6.37
N ALA A 114 -3.02 10.40 -7.12
CA ALA A 114 -3.30 8.98 -6.98
C ALA A 114 -3.38 8.35 -8.38
N PRO A 115 -3.12 7.04 -8.51
CA PRO A 115 -3.24 6.37 -9.80
C PRO A 115 -4.69 6.21 -10.22
N SER A 116 -5.00 6.54 -11.47
CA SER A 116 -6.26 6.16 -12.10
C SER A 116 -6.19 4.74 -12.69
N PRO A 117 -7.25 3.92 -12.60
CA PRO A 117 -7.38 2.69 -13.37
C PRO A 117 -7.62 2.94 -14.88
N HIS A 118 -7.82 4.19 -15.30
CA HIS A 118 -8.14 4.58 -16.67
C HIS A 118 -7.03 5.44 -17.29
N THR A 119 -6.94 5.40 -18.62
CA THR A 119 -6.11 6.33 -19.39
C THR A 119 -6.94 7.46 -19.99
N LYS A 120 -8.27 7.31 -20.02
CA LYS A 120 -9.20 8.33 -20.50
C LYS A 120 -10.45 8.41 -19.65
N MET A 121 -10.98 9.62 -19.53
CA MET A 121 -12.24 9.93 -18.85
C MET A 121 -12.97 11.05 -19.59
N ILE A 122 -14.29 11.00 -19.63
CA ILE A 122 -15.12 12.13 -20.05
C ILE A 122 -15.22 13.14 -18.90
N CYS A 123 -14.70 14.35 -19.13
CA CYS A 123 -14.91 15.51 -18.26
C CYS A 123 -15.71 16.56 -19.04
N TRP A 124 -16.88 16.95 -18.52
CA TRP A 124 -17.77 17.94 -19.13
C TRP A 124 -18.12 17.64 -20.61
N GLY A 125 -18.40 16.37 -20.91
CA GLY A 125 -18.77 15.92 -22.27
C GLY A 125 -17.60 15.75 -23.23
N LEU A 126 -16.36 15.98 -22.79
CA LEU A 126 -15.15 15.85 -23.61
C LEU A 126 -14.26 14.72 -23.10
N TRP A 127 -13.80 13.86 -24.02
CA TRP A 127 -12.78 12.86 -23.71
C TRP A 127 -11.45 13.53 -23.39
N ARG A 128 -10.95 13.28 -22.18
CA ARG A 128 -9.61 13.64 -21.72
C ARG A 128 -8.74 12.40 -21.73
N ASN A 129 -7.49 12.56 -22.18
CA ASN A 129 -6.55 11.47 -22.36
C ASN A 129 -5.28 11.75 -21.56
N HIS A 130 -5.10 11.00 -20.47
CA HIS A 130 -4.04 11.17 -19.48
C HIS A 130 -3.40 9.83 -19.12
N PRO A 131 -2.67 9.18 -20.05
CA PRO A 131 -1.92 7.97 -19.75
C PRO A 131 -0.90 8.15 -18.59
N GLU A 132 -0.43 9.38 -18.36
CA GLU A 132 0.46 9.76 -17.26
C GLU A 132 -0.21 9.79 -15.87
N LEU A 133 -1.54 9.86 -15.80
CA LEU A 133 -2.29 9.76 -14.54
C LEU A 133 -2.67 8.31 -14.21
N SER A 134 -2.48 7.39 -15.15
CA SER A 134 -2.89 6.00 -14.99
C SER A 134 -1.88 5.16 -14.20
N ILE A 135 -2.35 4.09 -13.57
CA ILE A 135 -1.51 3.11 -12.87
C ILE A 135 -0.56 2.34 -13.80
N TYR A 136 -0.83 2.36 -15.11
CA TYR A 136 -0.12 1.56 -16.09
C TYR A 136 1.28 2.12 -16.36
N LYS A 137 2.19 1.22 -16.75
CA LYS A 137 3.35 1.62 -17.53
C LYS A 137 2.88 1.90 -18.95
N THR A 138 3.07 3.13 -19.42
CA THR A 138 2.65 3.57 -20.75
C THR A 138 3.86 4.06 -21.55
N SER A 139 3.64 4.47 -22.80
CA SER A 139 4.69 5.06 -23.64
C SER A 139 5.21 6.39 -23.11
N VAL A 140 4.44 7.09 -22.28
CA VAL A 140 4.84 8.38 -21.67
C VAL A 140 5.55 8.20 -20.33
N GLY A 141 5.49 7.02 -19.71
CA GLY A 141 6.24 6.72 -18.49
C GLY A 141 5.60 5.68 -17.57
N ASP A 142 6.22 5.51 -16.41
CA ASP A 142 5.75 4.69 -15.30
C ASP A 142 5.68 5.56 -14.03
N PHE A 143 4.52 6.19 -13.80
CA PHE A 143 4.36 7.26 -12.80
C PHE A 143 3.93 6.74 -11.42
N PHE A 144 3.32 5.54 -11.38
CA PHE A 144 2.81 4.93 -10.15
C PHE A 144 3.34 3.50 -9.93
N PRO A 145 4.64 3.22 -10.14
CA PRO A 145 5.19 1.87 -10.07
C PRO A 145 4.92 1.21 -8.71
N GLY A 146 5.05 1.95 -7.61
CA GLY A 146 4.82 1.39 -6.30
C GLY A 146 3.37 1.08 -5.96
N GLN A 147 2.40 1.74 -6.61
CA GLN A 147 0.98 1.38 -6.46
C GLN A 147 0.66 0.12 -7.25
N LYS A 148 1.22 0.01 -8.46
CA LYS A 148 1.10 -1.17 -9.32
C LYS A 148 1.70 -2.43 -8.67
N GLN A 149 2.82 -2.29 -7.97
CA GLN A 149 3.49 -3.38 -7.26
C GLN A 149 2.64 -4.02 -6.14
N MET A 150 1.65 -3.31 -5.60
CA MET A 150 0.78 -3.80 -4.53
C MET A 150 -0.51 -4.48 -5.05
N LEU A 151 -0.75 -4.49 -6.37
CA LEU A 151 -2.03 -4.95 -6.92
C LEU A 151 -2.25 -6.46 -6.75
N ALA A 152 -3.42 -6.83 -6.25
CA ALA A 152 -3.94 -8.18 -6.28
C ALA A 152 -5.46 -8.12 -6.43
N ARG A 153 -6.04 -9.10 -7.12
CA ARG A 153 -7.49 -9.20 -7.32
C ARG A 153 -8.18 -9.69 -6.04
N TRP A 154 -9.34 -9.12 -5.76
CA TRP A 154 -10.23 -9.55 -4.68
C TRP A 154 -11.67 -9.77 -5.16
N ASP A 155 -11.94 -9.74 -6.47
CA ASP A 155 -13.28 -9.90 -7.05
C ASP A 155 -13.88 -11.31 -6.91
N ASP A 156 -13.05 -12.31 -6.61
CA ASP A 156 -13.47 -13.66 -6.24
C ASP A 156 -13.82 -13.83 -4.76
N VAL A 157 -13.34 -12.90 -3.90
CA VAL A 157 -13.59 -12.90 -2.45
C VAL A 157 -14.73 -11.95 -2.08
N TYR A 158 -14.71 -10.74 -2.62
CA TYR A 158 -15.72 -9.70 -2.39
C TYR A 158 -16.32 -9.29 -3.74
N PRO A 159 -17.65 -9.23 -3.89
CA PRO A 159 -18.27 -8.86 -5.15
C PRO A 159 -17.90 -7.42 -5.56
N LEU A 160 -17.83 -7.15 -6.86
CA LEU A 160 -17.69 -5.79 -7.39
C LEU A 160 -19.00 -5.01 -7.24
N PRO A 161 -18.96 -3.68 -7.11
CA PRO A 161 -20.16 -2.88 -6.95
C PRO A 161 -20.86 -2.66 -8.30
N THR A 162 -21.69 -3.62 -8.71
CA THR A 162 -22.30 -3.65 -10.06
C THR A 162 -23.28 -2.51 -10.35
N TRP A 163 -23.63 -1.72 -9.33
CA TRP A 163 -24.45 -0.51 -9.44
C TRP A 163 -23.61 0.75 -9.75
N GLU A 164 -22.27 0.68 -9.63
CA GLU A 164 -21.40 1.79 -9.98
C GLU A 164 -21.20 1.88 -11.49
N GLN A 165 -21.25 3.09 -12.03
CA GLN A 165 -21.03 3.29 -13.46
C GLN A 165 -19.61 2.87 -13.86
N ASP A 166 -19.53 2.17 -14.99
CA ASP A 166 -18.31 1.61 -15.59
C ASP A 166 -17.59 0.55 -14.74
N TRP A 167 -18.20 0.03 -13.66
CA TRP A 167 -17.60 -0.97 -12.75
C TRP A 167 -16.88 -2.12 -13.49
N TYR A 168 -17.52 -2.67 -14.53
CA TYR A 168 -16.99 -3.83 -15.28
C TYR A 168 -15.76 -3.44 -16.10
N THR A 169 -15.85 -2.35 -16.85
CA THR A 169 -14.78 -1.89 -17.75
C THR A 169 -13.63 -1.24 -16.99
N THR A 170 -13.89 -0.69 -15.80
CA THR A 170 -12.84 -0.29 -14.85
C THR A 170 -12.05 -1.50 -14.40
N TYR A 171 -12.73 -2.54 -13.88
CA TYR A 171 -12.04 -3.68 -13.29
C TYR A 171 -11.39 -4.61 -14.34
N TYR A 172 -12.13 -4.99 -15.38
CA TYR A 172 -11.68 -5.93 -16.40
C TYR A 172 -11.06 -5.27 -17.64
N GLY A 173 -11.13 -3.95 -17.75
CA GLY A 173 -10.66 -3.19 -18.91
C GLY A 173 -11.71 -3.03 -20.00
N GLY A 174 -11.47 -2.10 -20.91
CA GLY A 174 -12.34 -1.78 -22.03
C GLY A 174 -12.82 -0.33 -22.03
N LEU A 175 -13.75 -0.04 -22.94
CA LEU A 175 -14.43 1.24 -23.06
C LEU A 175 -15.75 1.18 -22.28
N GLY A 176 -15.83 1.96 -21.22
CA GLY A 176 -17.06 2.24 -20.48
C GLY A 176 -17.84 3.39 -21.11
N PHE A 177 -18.89 3.84 -20.42
CA PHE A 177 -19.68 4.99 -20.84
C PHE A 177 -18.91 6.30 -20.65
N TYR A 178 -18.14 6.42 -19.57
CA TYR A 178 -17.37 7.61 -19.23
C TYR A 178 -15.86 7.40 -19.21
N THR A 179 -15.38 6.16 -19.11
CA THR A 179 -13.94 5.91 -18.95
C THR A 179 -13.40 4.86 -19.92
N TYR A 180 -12.08 4.81 -20.05
CA TYR A 180 -11.37 3.76 -20.78
C TYR A 180 -10.10 3.34 -20.04
N GLY A 181 -9.93 2.04 -19.81
CA GLY A 181 -8.77 1.46 -19.12
C GLY A 181 -8.41 0.07 -19.66
N TYR A 182 -7.25 -0.45 -19.25
CA TYR A 182 -6.77 -1.78 -19.65
C TYR A 182 -7.13 -2.89 -18.66
N GLY A 183 -7.64 -2.54 -17.47
CA GLY A 183 -8.08 -3.47 -16.43
C GLY A 183 -6.95 -3.93 -15.50
N ILE A 184 -7.36 -4.53 -14.38
CA ILE A 184 -6.45 -4.90 -13.29
C ILE A 184 -5.44 -5.98 -13.70
N ASN A 185 -5.87 -6.98 -14.48
CA ASN A 185 -4.96 -8.04 -14.95
C ASN A 185 -3.82 -7.46 -15.80
N TYR A 186 -4.12 -6.47 -16.65
CA TYR A 186 -3.10 -5.80 -17.44
C TYR A 186 -2.10 -5.06 -16.54
N ALA A 187 -2.59 -4.30 -15.55
CA ALA A 187 -1.71 -3.60 -14.60
C ALA A 187 -0.87 -4.56 -13.75
N MET A 188 -1.45 -5.67 -13.26
CA MET A 188 -0.73 -6.68 -12.48
C MET A 188 0.39 -7.34 -13.31
N ASN A 189 0.12 -7.69 -14.56
CA ASN A 189 1.09 -8.28 -15.48
C ASN A 189 2.27 -7.35 -15.80
N GLN A 190 2.11 -6.04 -15.56
CA GLN A 190 3.18 -5.05 -15.72
C GLN A 190 4.09 -4.91 -14.49
N GLY A 191 3.81 -5.57 -13.36
CA GLY A 191 4.75 -5.59 -12.24
C GLY A 191 4.16 -5.64 -10.83
N SER A 192 3.05 -6.34 -10.59
CA SER A 192 2.66 -6.68 -9.21
C SER A 192 3.72 -7.55 -8.54
N LEU A 193 4.01 -7.27 -7.27
CA LEU A 193 5.00 -7.98 -6.45
C LEU A 193 4.38 -8.73 -5.27
N VAL A 194 3.06 -8.74 -5.14
CA VAL A 194 2.34 -9.35 -4.00
C VAL A 194 2.74 -10.82 -3.84
N ASN A 195 2.64 -11.61 -4.90
CA ASN A 195 3.00 -13.03 -4.86
C ASN A 195 4.50 -13.24 -4.72
N THR A 196 5.33 -12.34 -5.26
CA THR A 196 6.80 -12.38 -5.10
C THR A 196 7.19 -12.23 -3.63
N ILE A 197 6.61 -11.26 -2.92
CA ILE A 197 6.88 -11.01 -1.50
C ILE A 197 6.32 -12.13 -0.62
N ARG A 198 5.11 -12.62 -0.92
CA ARG A 198 4.51 -13.76 -0.21
C ARG A 198 5.35 -15.03 -0.36
N SER A 199 5.89 -15.27 -1.55
CA SER A 199 6.74 -16.43 -1.84
C SER A 199 8.15 -16.31 -1.22
N ALA A 200 8.76 -15.13 -1.28
CA ALA A 200 10.08 -14.90 -0.71
C ALA A 200 10.08 -15.00 0.83
N GLY A 201 9.00 -14.50 1.44
CA GLY A 201 8.72 -14.65 2.86
C GLY A 201 9.57 -13.77 3.77
N ILE A 202 9.14 -13.60 5.02
CA ILE A 202 9.88 -12.92 6.08
C ILE A 202 10.59 -13.99 6.93
N PRO A 203 11.90 -13.87 7.19
CA PRO A 203 12.62 -14.83 8.02
C PRO A 203 11.98 -14.98 9.41
N GLY A 204 11.87 -16.21 9.92
CA GLY A 204 11.28 -16.49 11.24
C GLY A 204 12.04 -15.88 12.42
N SER A 205 13.27 -15.39 12.21
CA SER A 205 14.05 -14.63 13.18
C SER A 205 13.57 -13.19 13.37
N VAL A 206 12.61 -12.71 12.56
CA VAL A 206 12.01 -11.37 12.66
C VAL A 206 10.59 -11.49 13.22
N ALA A 207 10.37 -10.94 14.41
CA ALA A 207 9.03 -10.88 15.00
C ALA A 207 8.17 -9.88 14.22
N THR A 208 7.15 -10.38 13.51
CA THR A 208 6.30 -9.55 12.65
C THR A 208 4.95 -9.31 13.29
N TYR A 209 4.49 -8.06 13.25
CA TYR A 209 3.22 -7.62 13.82
C TYR A 209 2.35 -6.97 12.76
N LEU A 210 1.07 -7.32 12.72
CA LEU A 210 0.08 -6.79 11.79
C LEU A 210 -0.93 -5.93 12.57
N LEU A 211 -1.07 -4.66 12.21
CA LEU A 211 -2.09 -3.76 12.76
C LEU A 211 -3.01 -3.28 11.66
N CYS A 212 -4.28 -3.68 11.73
CA CYS A 212 -5.29 -3.39 10.72
C CYS A 212 -6.36 -2.46 11.30
N GLY A 213 -6.98 -1.64 10.46
CA GLY A 213 -8.20 -0.91 10.79
C GLY A 213 -9.43 -1.66 10.28
N ASP A 214 -10.61 -1.27 10.72
CA ASP A 214 -11.89 -1.88 10.32
C ASP A 214 -12.98 -0.88 9.91
N THR A 215 -12.62 0.40 9.78
CA THR A 215 -13.58 1.47 9.51
C THR A 215 -13.33 2.11 8.16
N ASN A 216 -14.37 2.20 7.35
CA ASN A 216 -14.35 2.73 5.98
C ASN A 216 -14.81 4.20 5.94
N ASP A 217 -14.19 5.07 6.73
CA ASP A 217 -14.63 6.47 6.95
C ASP A 217 -13.55 7.52 6.64
N ILE A 218 -12.75 7.32 5.61
CA ILE A 218 -11.71 8.28 5.21
C ILE A 218 -12.37 9.45 4.47
N PRO A 219 -12.25 10.69 4.97
CA PRO A 219 -12.80 11.85 4.28
C PRO A 219 -12.16 12.02 2.90
N THR A 220 -12.90 12.61 1.96
CA THR A 220 -12.41 13.04 0.63
C THR A 220 -12.01 11.94 -0.36
N ILE A 221 -12.18 10.67 0.00
CA ILE A 221 -12.01 9.54 -0.94
C ILE A 221 -13.29 8.72 -1.02
N HIS A 222 -13.42 7.93 -2.09
CA HIS A 222 -14.46 6.90 -2.19
C HIS A 222 -14.02 5.68 -1.43
N ASN A 223 -14.47 5.54 -0.18
CA ASN A 223 -14.05 4.43 0.65
C ASN A 223 -14.45 3.09 0.04
N GLU A 224 -13.58 2.10 0.25
CA GLU A 224 -13.95 0.71 0.05
C GLU A 224 -15.25 0.39 0.82
N HIS A 225 -16.22 -0.25 0.16
CA HIS A 225 -17.57 -0.47 0.70
C HIS A 225 -18.18 -1.83 0.35
N THR A 226 -17.44 -2.65 -0.38
CA THR A 226 -17.89 -3.97 -0.83
C THR A 226 -17.47 -5.12 0.09
N GLY A 227 -16.61 -4.83 1.07
CA GLY A 227 -16.16 -5.78 2.08
C GLY A 227 -15.57 -5.09 3.32
N PRO A 228 -15.30 -5.84 4.40
CA PRO A 228 -14.64 -5.30 5.59
C PRO A 228 -13.25 -4.78 5.27
N SER A 229 -12.98 -3.50 5.55
CA SER A 229 -11.71 -2.85 5.20
C SER A 229 -11.37 -1.76 6.20
N ASP A 230 -10.26 -1.05 5.97
CA ASP A 230 -9.94 0.20 6.66
C ASP A 230 -10.26 1.45 5.81
N GLY A 231 -11.09 1.28 4.78
CA GLY A 231 -11.42 2.29 3.76
C GLY A 231 -10.58 2.19 2.49
N VAL A 232 -9.46 1.44 2.50
CA VAL A 232 -8.61 1.19 1.31
C VAL A 232 -8.21 -0.28 1.20
N VAL A 233 -7.74 -0.88 2.30
CA VAL A 233 -7.22 -2.25 2.32
C VAL A 233 -8.23 -3.14 3.02
N PHE A 234 -8.65 -4.23 2.37
CA PHE A 234 -9.49 -5.24 3.00
C PHE A 234 -8.82 -5.79 4.26
N ILE A 235 -9.60 -6.04 5.30
CA ILE A 235 -9.11 -6.66 6.55
C ILE A 235 -8.44 -7.98 6.21
N ALA A 236 -9.05 -8.80 5.34
CA ALA A 236 -8.49 -10.06 4.87
C ALA A 236 -7.10 -9.91 4.21
N SER A 237 -6.87 -8.81 3.48
CA SER A 237 -5.55 -8.50 2.93
C SER A 237 -4.59 -8.09 4.03
N CYS A 238 -5.01 -7.22 4.95
CA CYS A 238 -4.15 -6.72 6.00
C CYS A 238 -3.72 -7.80 6.99
N THR A 239 -4.63 -8.70 7.35
CA THR A 239 -4.37 -9.80 8.29
C THR A 239 -3.72 -11.02 7.64
N ASP A 240 -3.47 -11.03 6.32
CA ASP A 240 -2.85 -12.15 5.62
C ASP A 240 -1.43 -12.41 6.14
N THR A 241 -1.21 -13.60 6.71
CA THR A 241 0.07 -14.05 7.27
C THR A 241 0.91 -14.85 6.28
N THR A 242 0.45 -15.01 5.03
CA THR A 242 1.15 -15.82 4.02
C THR A 242 2.57 -15.33 3.80
N GLY A 243 3.54 -16.22 3.94
CA GLY A 243 4.96 -15.92 3.83
C GLY A 243 5.58 -15.28 5.06
N ILE A 244 4.85 -15.05 6.16
CA ILE A 244 5.43 -14.47 7.38
C ILE A 244 5.93 -15.60 8.28
N GLY A 245 7.26 -15.73 8.42
CA GLY A 245 7.86 -16.83 9.19
C GLY A 245 7.60 -16.79 10.69
N SER A 246 7.34 -15.62 11.27
CA SER A 246 6.97 -15.46 12.69
C SER A 246 6.00 -14.30 12.87
N VAL A 247 4.73 -14.63 13.13
CA VAL A 247 3.68 -13.66 13.46
C VAL A 247 3.60 -13.54 14.98
N ALA A 248 4.14 -12.46 15.51
CA ALA A 248 4.15 -12.17 16.94
C ALA A 248 2.89 -11.42 17.40
N GLY A 249 2.12 -10.83 16.47
CA GLY A 249 0.82 -10.24 16.75
C GLY A 249 0.04 -9.91 15.48
N ASN A 250 -1.29 -10.01 15.55
CA ASN A 250 -2.20 -9.67 14.46
C ASN A 250 -3.48 -9.09 15.07
N VAL A 251 -3.64 -7.77 14.97
CA VAL A 251 -4.69 -7.02 15.66
C VAL A 251 -5.47 -6.18 14.66
N VAL A 252 -6.80 -6.30 14.72
CA VAL A 252 -7.74 -5.43 14.02
C VAL A 252 -8.29 -4.42 15.02
N MET A 253 -8.08 -3.13 14.75
CA MET A 253 -8.44 -2.02 15.61
C MET A 253 -9.83 -1.51 15.26
N ASN A 254 -10.75 -1.62 16.22
CA ASN A 254 -12.10 -1.12 16.08
C ASN A 254 -12.14 0.41 15.99
N GLY A 255 -12.88 0.93 15.01
CA GLY A 255 -13.15 2.36 14.86
C GLY A 255 -12.04 3.14 14.15
N LEU A 256 -11.02 2.44 13.62
CA LEU A 256 -9.89 3.05 12.94
C LEU A 256 -9.93 2.78 11.43
N ASN A 257 -9.83 3.85 10.65
CA ASN A 257 -9.57 3.78 9.22
C ASN A 257 -8.06 3.76 8.91
N HIS A 258 -7.74 3.62 7.63
CA HIS A 258 -6.38 3.47 7.13
C HIS A 258 -5.42 4.59 7.60
N LEU A 259 -5.92 5.83 7.68
CA LEU A 259 -5.14 6.99 8.14
C LEU A 259 -4.98 6.99 9.65
N LYS A 260 -6.06 6.69 10.39
CA LYS A 260 -6.09 6.70 11.86
C LYS A 260 -5.08 5.72 12.46
N LEU A 261 -4.71 4.65 11.77
CA LEU A 261 -3.63 3.74 12.19
C LEU A 261 -2.29 4.44 12.44
N GLY A 262 -2.02 5.56 11.75
CA GLY A 262 -0.76 6.30 11.88
C GLY A 262 -0.68 7.27 13.06
N TRP A 263 -1.81 7.59 13.71
CA TRP A 263 -1.86 8.67 14.70
C TRP A 263 -2.87 8.51 15.84
N ALA A 264 -3.86 7.61 15.73
CA ALA A 264 -4.84 7.38 16.78
C ALA A 264 -4.14 6.82 18.04
N GLU A 265 -4.56 7.29 19.21
CA GLU A 265 -3.94 6.91 20.49
C GLU A 265 -3.95 5.40 20.72
N ALA A 266 -5.07 4.73 20.39
CA ALA A 266 -5.20 3.28 20.52
C ALA A 266 -4.17 2.53 19.65
N ALA A 267 -3.95 2.97 18.40
CA ALA A 267 -2.95 2.38 17.53
C ALA A 267 -1.53 2.62 18.06
N MET A 268 -1.24 3.85 18.52
CA MET A 268 0.05 4.19 19.10
C MET A 268 0.36 3.41 20.39
N ALA A 269 -0.66 3.18 21.22
CA ALA A 269 -0.56 2.36 22.43
C ALA A 269 -0.24 0.90 22.08
N GLN A 270 -0.94 0.34 21.08
CA GLN A 270 -0.70 -1.02 20.62
C GLN A 270 0.73 -1.20 20.05
N ILE A 271 1.20 -0.24 19.26
CA ILE A 271 2.58 -0.23 18.74
C ILE A 271 3.58 -0.18 19.88
N ASN A 272 3.37 0.68 20.87
CA ASN A 272 4.27 0.78 22.03
C ASN A 272 4.30 -0.53 22.83
N ALA A 273 3.16 -1.20 23.00
CA ALA A 273 3.09 -2.50 23.68
C ALA A 273 3.94 -3.57 22.98
N TRP A 274 4.01 -3.57 21.65
CA TRP A 274 4.88 -4.50 20.89
C TRP A 274 6.37 -4.14 20.91
N LEU A 275 6.71 -2.89 21.23
CA LEU A 275 8.09 -2.43 21.31
C LEU A 275 8.74 -2.71 22.68
N GLN A 276 7.93 -2.92 23.73
CA GLN A 276 8.39 -3.34 25.06
C GLN A 276 8.95 -4.76 25.05
#